data_AF-A0A194PPL9-F1
#
_entry.id   AF-A0A194PPL9-F1
#
_cell.length_a   1.000
_cell.length_b   1.000
_cell.length_c   1.000
_cell.angle_alpha   90.00
_cell.angle_beta   90.00
_cell.angle_gamma   90.00
#
_symmetry.space_group_name_H-M   'P 1'
#
loop_
_entity.id
_entity.type
_entity.pdbx_description
1 polymer ?
#
loop_
_entity_poly.entity_id
_entity_poly.type
_entity_poly.pdbx_seq_one_letter_code
_entity_poly.pdbx_strand_id
1 'polypeptide(L)'
;MYRDYWYVVLPVHMTTSAIWFGSFYYAVRSGVDVIGLLENLNISEKLLSPLKESSAGYFALAFALYKLITPLRYAVTVGGTTYAIKKLQTLGWIRPVPSRERIKEMIQEKKENLQGRIHESKQHYQSQMREKGSQVMEEMKRYKTEMHNIKNKVKKM
;
A
#
# COMPACT_ATOMS: atom_id res chain seq x y z
N MET A 1 -4.41 3.12 -3.81
CA MET A 1 -4.90 4.52 -3.65
C MET A 1 -4.31 5.19 -2.42
N TYR A 2 -4.66 4.81 -1.18
CA TYR A 2 -4.06 5.44 0.02
C TYR A 2 -2.54 5.21 0.13
N ARG A 3 -2.07 4.01 -0.23
CA ARG A 3 -0.62 3.66 -0.27
C ARG A 3 0.18 4.45 -1.30
N ASP A 4 -0.42 4.73 -2.46
CA ASP A 4 0.27 5.36 -3.60
C ASP A 4 0.14 6.90 -3.61
N TYR A 5 -0.85 7.44 -2.89
CA TYR A 5 -1.16 8.88 -2.84
C TYR A 5 -1.18 9.44 -1.43
N TRP A 6 -0.53 8.79 -0.47
CA TRP A 6 -0.52 9.23 0.92
C TRP A 6 -0.12 10.71 1.07
N TYR A 7 0.79 11.19 0.21
CA TYR A 7 1.25 12.58 0.16
C TYR A 7 0.20 13.59 -0.34
N VAL A 8 -0.80 13.16 -1.10
CA VAL A 8 -1.94 14.01 -1.55
C VAL A 8 -3.12 13.87 -0.58
N VAL A 9 -3.33 12.65 -0.07
CA VAL A 9 -4.46 12.36 0.82
C VAL A 9 -4.26 13.02 2.18
N LEU A 10 -3.04 13.07 2.73
CA LEU A 10 -2.78 13.65 4.05
C LEU A 10 -3.09 15.16 4.10
N PRO A 11 -2.61 16.01 3.16
CA PRO A 11 -2.93 17.44 3.15
C PRO A 11 -4.41 17.72 2.85
N VAL A 12 -5.01 16.95 1.93
CA VAL A 12 -6.44 17.07 1.61
C VAL A 12 -7.28 16.71 2.83
N HIS A 13 -6.93 15.63 3.55
CA HIS A 13 -7.64 15.22 4.75
C HIS A 13 -7.48 16.23 5.89
N MET A 14 -6.30 16.83 6.07
CA MET A 14 -6.13 17.91 7.05
C MET A 14 -6.96 19.14 6.69
N THR A 15 -6.90 19.60 5.44
CA THR A 15 -7.63 20.79 4.98
C THR A 15 -9.14 20.59 5.09
N THR A 16 -9.64 19.46 4.60
CA THR A 16 -11.07 19.14 4.68
C THR A 16 -11.53 18.94 6.12
N SER A 17 -10.73 18.31 6.99
CA SER A 17 -11.07 18.18 8.41
C SER A 17 -11.12 19.54 9.12
N ALA A 18 -10.20 20.45 8.81
CA ALA A 18 -10.21 21.81 9.35
C ALA A 18 -11.46 22.59 8.88
N ILE A 19 -11.83 22.48 7.59
CA ILE A 19 -13.04 23.11 7.04
C ILE A 19 -14.30 22.56 7.70
N TRP A 20 -14.41 21.24 7.86
CA TRP A 20 -15.56 20.60 8.50
C TRP A 20 -15.68 21.03 9.97
N PHE A 21 -14.57 20.97 10.71
CA PHE A 21 -14.55 21.38 12.11
C PHE A 21 -14.89 22.86 12.27
N GLY A 22 -14.31 23.73 11.46
CA GLY A 22 -14.61 25.17 11.45
C GLY A 22 -16.07 25.46 11.10
N SER A 23 -16.61 24.78 10.10
CA SER A 23 -18.02 24.93 9.69
C SER A 23 -18.99 24.53 10.81
N PHE A 24 -18.73 23.40 11.50
CA PHE A 24 -19.60 22.97 12.60
C PHE A 24 -19.45 23.85 13.84
N TYR A 25 -18.23 24.29 14.16
CA TYR A 25 -18.03 25.24 15.25
C TYR A 25 -18.75 26.56 14.99
N TYR A 26 -18.70 27.07 13.75
CA TYR A 26 -19.44 28.25 13.35
C TYR A 26 -20.95 28.04 13.40
N ALA A 27 -21.46 26.89 12.93
CA ALA A 27 -22.88 26.57 12.98
C ALA A 27 -23.42 26.51 14.43
N VAL A 28 -22.68 25.83 15.32
CA VAL A 28 -23.00 25.77 16.76
C VAL A 28 -22.98 27.17 17.39
N ARG A 29 -21.99 28.00 17.05
CA ARG A 29 -21.89 29.38 17.54
C ARG A 29 -22.95 30.31 16.96
N SER A 30 -23.45 30.01 15.77
CA SER A 30 -24.53 30.73 15.10
C SER A 30 -25.92 30.34 15.63
N GLY A 31 -26.00 29.45 16.62
CA GLY A 31 -27.26 29.05 17.24
C GLY A 31 -28.04 27.97 16.48
N VAL A 32 -27.39 27.21 15.60
CA VAL A 32 -28.00 26.01 15.02
C VAL A 32 -28.35 25.05 16.15
N ASP A 33 -29.59 24.54 16.13
CA ASP A 33 -30.09 23.61 17.14
C ASP A 33 -29.50 22.21 16.94
N VAL A 34 -28.24 22.08 17.36
CA VAL A 34 -27.50 20.82 17.36
C VAL A 34 -28.07 19.86 18.39
N ILE A 35 -28.72 20.37 19.44
CA ILE A 35 -29.38 19.57 20.48
C ILE A 35 -30.55 18.80 19.88
N GLY A 36 -31.45 19.48 19.15
CA GLY A 36 -32.56 18.82 18.46
C GLY A 36 -32.12 17.76 17.44
N LEU A 37 -30.97 17.95 16.78
CA LEU A 37 -30.39 16.93 15.90
C LEU A 37 -29.87 15.71 16.67
N LEU A 38 -29.32 15.90 17.86
CA LEU A 38 -28.86 14.80 18.72
C LEU A 38 -30.04 14.05 19.38
N GLU A 39 -31.10 14.75 19.75
CA GLU A 39 -32.34 14.16 20.27
C GLU A 39 -33.04 13.30 19.21
N ASN A 40 -33.09 13.77 17.96
CA ASN A 40 -33.59 12.99 16.81
C ASN A 40 -32.79 11.70 16.56
N LEU A 41 -31.56 11.61 17.08
CA LEU A 41 -30.69 10.44 17.02
C LEU A 41 -30.71 9.61 18.32
N ASN A 42 -31.70 9.86 19.19
CA ASN A 42 -31.96 9.09 20.41
C ASN A 42 -30.87 9.21 21.50
N ILE A 43 -30.00 10.23 21.44
CA ILE A 43 -29.00 10.48 22.50
C ILE A 43 -29.68 11.15 23.70
N SER A 44 -29.57 10.51 24.87
CA SER A 44 -30.29 10.91 26.09
C SER A 44 -29.93 12.34 26.56
N GLU A 45 -30.97 13.14 26.80
CA GLU A 45 -30.99 14.47 27.44
C GLU A 45 -30.06 14.60 28.68
N LYS A 46 -29.87 13.51 29.44
CA LYS A 46 -28.97 13.48 30.61
C LYS A 46 -27.50 13.74 30.27
N LEU A 47 -27.06 13.47 29.04
CA LEU A 47 -25.71 13.79 28.57
C LEU A 47 -25.62 15.22 28.01
N LEU A 48 -26.74 15.77 27.53
CA LEU A 48 -26.82 17.10 26.92
C LEU A 48 -26.92 18.23 27.95
N SER A 49 -27.58 18.00 29.07
CA SER A 49 -27.73 18.98 30.17
C SER A 49 -26.39 19.54 30.68
N PRO A 50 -25.39 18.72 31.08
CA PRO A 50 -24.10 19.23 31.55
C PRO A 50 -23.24 19.82 30.43
N LEU A 51 -23.50 19.46 29.17
CA LEU A 51 -22.85 20.06 28.01
C LEU A 51 -23.35 21.47 27.74
N LYS A 52 -24.62 21.78 28.04
CA LYS A 52 -25.23 23.08 27.79
C LYS A 52 -24.82 24.15 28.82
N GLU A 53 -24.60 23.74 30.07
CA GLU A 53 -24.26 24.64 31.18
C GLU A 53 -22.76 24.98 31.28
N SER A 54 -21.90 24.20 30.62
CA SER A 54 -20.46 24.41 30.65
C SER A 54 -20.00 25.42 29.59
N SER A 55 -19.01 26.27 29.91
CA SER A 55 -18.38 27.18 28.94
C SER A 55 -17.74 26.46 27.74
N ALA A 56 -17.42 25.17 27.90
CA ALA A 56 -16.93 24.29 26.83
C ALA A 56 -18.06 23.61 26.01
N GLY A 57 -19.31 23.91 26.30
CA GLY A 57 -20.48 23.27 25.70
C GLY A 57 -20.55 23.34 24.19
N TYR A 58 -20.22 24.49 23.63
CA TYR A 58 -20.16 24.69 22.18
C TYR A 58 -19.09 23.80 21.51
N PHE A 59 -17.94 23.60 22.16
CA PHE A 59 -16.89 22.71 21.64
C PHE A 59 -17.33 21.26 21.67
N ALA A 60 -17.97 20.84 22.77
CA ALA A 60 -18.41 19.47 22.92
C ALA A 60 -19.62 19.13 22.01
N LEU A 61 -20.56 20.06 21.81
CA LEU A 61 -21.64 19.95 20.83
C LEU A 61 -21.09 19.87 19.39
N ALA A 62 -20.13 20.74 19.05
CA ALA A 62 -19.47 20.70 17.74
C ALA A 62 -18.73 19.36 17.53
N PHE A 63 -18.07 18.84 18.57
CA PHE A 63 -17.38 17.55 18.50
C PHE A 63 -18.35 16.36 18.38
N ALA A 64 -19.48 16.40 19.08
CA ALA A 64 -20.52 15.38 18.96
C ALA A 64 -21.09 15.35 17.54
N LEU A 65 -21.44 16.52 16.98
CA LEU A 65 -21.92 16.64 15.60
C LEU A 65 -20.87 16.17 14.58
N TYR A 66 -19.61 16.55 14.78
CA TYR A 66 -18.49 16.08 13.97
C TYR A 66 -18.39 14.54 13.98
N LYS A 67 -18.63 13.91 15.13
CA LYS A 67 -18.61 12.46 15.29
C LYS A 67 -19.82 11.76 14.67
N LEU A 68 -20.97 12.43 14.59
CA LEU A 68 -22.15 11.92 13.88
C LEU A 68 -21.96 11.95 12.37
N ILE A 69 -21.29 12.99 11.85
CA ILE A 69 -21.11 13.17 10.40
C ILE A 69 -19.86 12.43 9.90
N THR A 70 -19.08 11.78 10.78
CA THR A 70 -17.89 11.01 10.40
C THR A 70 -18.07 10.05 9.21
N PRO A 71 -19.12 9.21 9.11
CA PRO A 71 -19.32 8.35 7.94
C PRO A 71 -19.53 9.16 6.64
N LEU A 72 -20.31 10.24 6.70
CA LEU A 72 -20.50 11.13 5.56
C LEU A 72 -19.22 11.89 5.21
N ARG A 73 -18.45 12.34 6.21
CA ARG A 73 -17.15 13.00 6.03
C ARG A 73 -16.16 12.08 5.31
N TYR A 74 -16.09 10.80 5.69
CA TYR A 74 -15.26 9.83 4.99
C TYR A 74 -15.76 9.58 3.57
N ALA A 75 -17.08 9.46 3.35
CA ALA A 75 -17.65 9.31 2.02
C ALA A 75 -17.32 10.52 1.10
N VAL A 76 -17.48 11.74 1.61
CA VAL A 76 -17.13 12.99 0.90
C VAL A 76 -15.62 13.08 0.67
N THR A 77 -14.79 12.67 1.62
CA THR A 77 -13.33 12.66 1.46
C THR A 77 -12.91 11.69 0.35
N VAL A 78 -13.44 10.46 0.35
CA VAL A 78 -13.12 9.45 -0.67
C VAL A 78 -13.64 9.88 -2.04
N GLY A 79 -14.87 10.38 -2.11
CA GLY A 79 -15.46 10.90 -3.35
C GLY A 79 -14.72 12.13 -3.88
N GLY A 80 -14.46 13.10 -3.01
CA GLY A 80 -13.71 14.33 -3.31
C GLY A 80 -12.27 14.04 -3.72
N THR A 81 -11.59 13.10 -3.05
CA THR A 81 -10.25 12.66 -3.45
C THR A 81 -10.26 12.01 -4.83
N THR A 82 -11.26 11.17 -5.12
CA THR A 82 -11.41 10.53 -6.44
C THR A 82 -11.64 11.58 -7.53
N TYR A 83 -12.50 12.57 -7.26
CA TYR A 83 -12.76 13.68 -8.17
C TYR A 83 -11.52 14.58 -8.37
N ALA A 84 -10.84 14.93 -7.28
CA ALA A 84 -9.60 15.70 -7.31
C ALA A 84 -8.51 14.98 -8.10
N ILE A 85 -8.29 13.68 -7.86
CA ILE A 85 -7.34 12.87 -8.64
C ILE A 85 -7.71 12.90 -10.13
N LYS A 86 -9.00 12.76 -10.47
CA LYS A 86 -9.46 12.81 -11.87
C LYS A 86 -9.21 14.18 -12.51
N LYS A 87 -9.40 15.27 -11.76
CA LYS A 87 -9.10 16.65 -12.19
C LYS A 87 -7.60 16.91 -12.32
N LEU A 88 -6.78 16.47 -11.37
CA LEU A 88 -5.33 16.62 -11.43
C LEU A 88 -4.68 15.73 -12.51
N GLN A 89 -5.28 14.57 -12.83
CA GLN A 89 -4.88 13.75 -13.98
C GLN A 89 -5.18 14.44 -15.30
N THR A 90 -6.36 15.07 -15.44
CA THR A 90 -6.70 15.82 -16.65
C THR A 90 -5.85 17.07 -16.84
N LEU A 91 -5.34 17.65 -15.76
CA LEU A 91 -4.37 18.75 -15.78
C LEU A 91 -2.91 18.28 -16.01
N GLY A 92 -2.64 16.98 -16.07
CA GLY A 92 -1.31 16.43 -16.35
C GLY A 92 -0.30 16.53 -15.20
N TRP A 93 -0.71 17.01 -14.03
CA TRP A 93 0.17 17.18 -12.87
C TRP A 93 0.46 15.88 -12.11
N ILE A 94 -0.38 14.86 -12.28
CA ILE A 94 -0.27 13.58 -11.56
C ILE A 94 -0.35 12.42 -12.56
N ARG A 95 0.55 11.43 -12.41
CA ARG A 95 0.55 10.23 -13.24
C ARG A 95 -0.79 9.48 -13.11
N PRO A 96 -1.45 9.11 -14.22
CA PRO A 96 -2.72 8.41 -14.16
C PRO A 96 -2.57 7.07 -13.47
N VAL A 97 -3.53 6.74 -12.61
CA VAL A 97 -3.61 5.41 -11.98
C VAL A 97 -3.77 4.40 -13.10
N PRO A 98 -2.87 3.41 -13.25
CA PRO A 98 -3.08 2.33 -14.21
C PRO A 98 -4.41 1.65 -13.87
N SER A 99 -5.26 1.41 -14.88
CA SER A 99 -6.54 0.73 -14.70
C SER A 99 -6.32 -0.65 -14.04
N ARG A 100 -7.36 -1.22 -13.45
CA ARG A 100 -7.28 -2.57 -12.85
C ARG A 100 -6.75 -3.61 -13.84
N GLU A 101 -7.00 -3.42 -15.13
CA GLU A 101 -6.51 -4.26 -16.23
C GLU A 101 -5.00 -4.06 -16.43
N ARG A 102 -4.52 -2.81 -16.48
CA ARG A 102 -3.09 -2.50 -16.53
C ARG A 102 -2.33 -3.00 -15.30
N ILE A 103 -2.96 -2.99 -14.12
CA ILE A 103 -2.36 -3.58 -12.91
C ILE A 103 -2.25 -5.11 -13.04
N LYS A 104 -3.29 -5.78 -13.55
CA LYS A 104 -3.22 -7.22 -13.83
C LYS A 104 -2.14 -7.55 -14.85
N GLU A 105 -2.05 -6.78 -15.94
CA GLU A 105 -1.01 -6.93 -16.96
C GLU A 105 0.39 -6.76 -16.36
N MET A 106 0.64 -5.70 -15.57
CA MET A 106 1.94 -5.50 -14.92
C MET A 106 2.29 -6.62 -13.91
N ILE A 107 1.31 -7.17 -13.20
CA ILE A 107 1.53 -8.30 -12.28
C ILE A 107 1.86 -9.56 -13.07
N GLN A 108 1.14 -9.81 -14.17
CA GLN A 108 1.36 -10.96 -15.03
C GLN A 108 2.73 -10.88 -15.72
N GLU A 109 3.07 -9.71 -16.28
CA GLU A 109 4.38 -9.43 -16.88
C GLU A 109 5.52 -9.63 -15.87
N LYS A 110 5.36 -9.15 -14.63
CA LYS A 110 6.35 -9.39 -13.57
C LYS A 110 6.49 -10.86 -13.22
N LYS A 111 5.39 -11.61 -13.18
CA LYS A 111 5.39 -13.05 -12.90
C LYS A 111 6.12 -13.81 -14.01
N GLU A 112 5.83 -13.49 -15.27
CA GLU A 112 6.46 -14.10 -16.44
C GLU A 112 7.96 -13.78 -16.51
N ASN A 113 8.35 -12.51 -16.33
CA ASN A 113 9.75 -12.12 -16.27
C ASN A 113 10.50 -12.82 -15.13
N LEU A 114 9.89 -12.94 -13.94
CA LEU A 114 10.52 -13.61 -12.81
C LEU A 114 10.67 -15.12 -13.09
N GLN A 115 9.65 -15.74 -13.68
CA GLN A 115 9.69 -17.15 -14.06
C GLN A 115 10.75 -17.43 -15.14
N GLY A 116 10.89 -16.54 -16.12
CA GLY A 116 11.95 -16.58 -17.12
C GLY A 116 13.34 -16.53 -16.49
N ARG A 117 13.59 -15.56 -15.61
CA ARG A 117 14.88 -15.43 -14.90
C ARG A 117 15.21 -16.64 -14.02
N ILE A 118 14.21 -17.22 -13.36
CA ILE A 118 14.39 -18.45 -12.57
C ILE A 118 14.74 -19.63 -13.49
N HIS A 119 14.11 -19.73 -14.66
CA HIS A 119 14.38 -20.80 -15.61
C HIS A 119 15.79 -20.69 -16.20
N GLU A 120 16.18 -19.50 -16.65
CA GLU A 120 17.55 -19.23 -17.12
C GLU A 120 18.59 -19.54 -16.04
N SER A 121 18.36 -19.09 -14.80
CA SER A 121 19.27 -19.38 -13.68
C SER A 121 19.37 -20.88 -13.39
N LYS A 122 18.26 -21.64 -13.48
CA LYS A 122 18.29 -23.10 -13.31
C LYS A 122 19.04 -23.80 -14.43
N GLN A 123 18.79 -23.42 -15.67
CA GLN A 123 19.49 -23.99 -16.83
C GLN A 123 20.98 -23.71 -16.75
N HIS A 124 21.37 -22.47 -16.44
CA HIS A 124 22.76 -22.05 -16.30
C HIS A 124 23.47 -22.76 -15.13
N TYR A 125 22.76 -23.05 -14.04
CA TYR A 125 23.32 -23.83 -12.93
C TYR A 125 23.50 -25.30 -13.34
N GLN A 126 22.53 -25.88 -14.04
CA GLN A 126 22.59 -27.28 -14.48
C GLN A 126 23.68 -27.52 -15.52
N SER A 127 23.89 -26.59 -16.47
CA SER A 127 24.98 -26.67 -17.43
C SER A 127 26.34 -26.59 -16.76
N GLN A 128 26.54 -25.66 -15.81
CA GLN A 128 27.78 -25.55 -15.05
C GLN A 128 28.10 -26.81 -14.24
N MET A 129 27.09 -27.41 -13.59
CA MET A 129 27.27 -28.65 -12.83
C MET A 129 27.64 -29.83 -13.75
N ARG A 130 27.05 -29.89 -14.96
CA ARG A 130 27.40 -30.90 -15.96
C ARG A 130 28.82 -30.70 -16.49
N GLU A 131 29.20 -29.47 -16.81
CA GLU A 131 30.52 -29.13 -17.34
C GLU A 131 31.62 -29.42 -16.31
N LYS A 132 31.45 -28.96 -15.06
CA LYS A 132 32.36 -29.31 -13.95
C LYS A 132 32.39 -30.82 -13.71
N GLY A 133 31.24 -31.50 -13.78
CA GLY A 133 31.16 -32.95 -13.65
C GLY A 133 31.97 -33.68 -14.73
N SER A 134 31.90 -33.23 -15.99
CA SER A 134 32.70 -33.80 -17.08
C SER A 134 34.20 -33.55 -16.90
N GLN A 135 34.60 -32.32 -16.54
CA GLN A 135 36.00 -31.97 -16.32
C GLN A 135 36.62 -32.81 -15.20
N VAL A 136 35.93 -32.94 -14.07
CA VAL A 136 36.38 -33.78 -12.95
C VAL A 136 36.51 -35.24 -13.35
N MET A 137 35.57 -35.78 -14.14
CA MET A 137 35.63 -37.16 -14.62
C MET A 137 36.83 -37.40 -15.55
N GLU A 138 37.16 -36.41 -16.38
CA GLU A 138 38.28 -36.47 -17.32
C GLU A 138 39.63 -36.40 -16.59
N GLU A 139 39.78 -35.51 -15.61
CA GLU A 139 40.95 -35.46 -14.74
C GLU A 139 41.15 -36.78 -13.97
N MET A 140 40.07 -37.35 -13.44
CA MET A 140 40.12 -38.63 -12.72
C MET A 140 40.59 -39.78 -13.62
N LYS A 141 40.13 -39.82 -14.87
CA LYS A 141 40.58 -40.81 -15.88
C LYS A 141 42.07 -40.62 -16.21
N ARG A 142 42.52 -39.37 -16.35
CA ARG A 142 43.91 -39.03 -16.62
C ARG A 142 44.82 -39.49 -15.48
N TYR A 143 44.48 -39.12 -14.24
CA TYR A 143 45.21 -39.51 -13.04
C TYR A 143 45.27 -41.03 -12.86
N LYS A 144 44.16 -41.73 -13.09
CA LYS A 144 44.11 -43.20 -13.01
C LYS A 144 45.03 -43.86 -14.04
N THR A 145 45.12 -43.30 -15.25
CA THR A 145 45.99 -43.79 -16.33
C THR A 145 47.46 -43.56 -16.01
N GLU A 146 47.81 -42.38 -15.49
CA GLU A 146 49.17 -42.06 -15.03
C GLU A 146 49.62 -43.00 -13.91
N MET A 147 48.78 -43.20 -12.89
CA MET A 147 49.05 -44.13 -11.80
C MET A 147 49.25 -45.57 -12.29
N HIS A 148 48.45 -46.01 -13.28
CA HIS A 148 48.62 -47.33 -13.88
C HIS A 148 49.96 -47.47 -14.61
N ASN A 149 50.35 -46.45 -15.39
CA ASN A 149 51.63 -46.44 -16.09
C ASN A 149 52.83 -46.41 -15.14
N ILE A 150 52.78 -45.59 -14.09
CA ILE A 150 53.82 -45.53 -13.06
C ILE A 150 53.95 -46.90 -12.38
N LYS A 151 52.85 -47.53 -12.00
CA LYS A 151 52.85 -48.85 -11.35
C LYS A 151 53.45 -49.93 -12.26
N ASN A 152 53.15 -49.91 -13.56
CA ASN A 152 53.76 -50.85 -14.52
C ASN A 152 55.26 -50.58 -14.76
N LYS A 153 55.69 -49.31 -14.73
CA LYS A 153 57.11 -48.95 -14.86
C LYS A 153 57.91 -49.39 -13.64
N VAL A 154 57.37 -49.22 -12.43
CA VAL A 154 57.99 -49.68 -11.18
C VAL A 154 58.08 -51.21 -11.12
N LYS A 155 57.10 -51.94 -11.66
CA LYS A 155 57.10 -53.42 -11.69
C LYS A 155 58.08 -54.03 -12.72
N LYS A 156 58.56 -53.23 -13.68
CA LYS A 156 59.52 -53.66 -14.72
C LYS A 156 60.98 -53.32 -14.40
N MET A 157 61.23 -52.54 -13.33
CA MET A 157 62.55 -52.35 -12.73
C MET A 157 62.75 -53.36 -11.61
#